data_AF-A0A948YBF4-F1
#
_entry.id   AF-A0A948YBF4-F1
#
_cell.length_a   1.000
_cell.length_b   1.000
_cell.length_c   1.000
_cell.angle_alpha   90.00
_cell.angle_beta   90.00
_cell.angle_gamma   90.00
#
_symmetry.space_group_name_H-M   'P 1'
#
loop_
_entity.id
_entity.type
_entity.pdbx_description
1 polymer ?
#
loop_
_entity_poly.entity_id
_entity_poly.type
_entity_poly.pdbx_seq_one_letter_code
_entity_poly.pdbx_strand_id
1 'polypeptide(L)'
;ESKRFKYELISYGSETAFNNLVKRTGSESVGTIVGYMKLSEETGIGVKTIFENLAQEIRAAQTLEVEKRAATMNISLTFTMFIFILPAIIAMIAFAVASGELMKIV
;
A
#
# COMPACT_ATOMS: atom_id res chain seq x y z
N GLU A 1 -42.32 28.40 2.70
CA GLU A 1 -41.49 27.31 2.13
C GLU A 1 -40.24 26.94 2.93
N SER A 2 -39.42 27.89 3.41
CA SER A 2 -38.15 27.60 4.10
C SER A 2 -38.20 26.57 5.26
N LYS A 3 -39.29 26.52 6.04
CA LYS A 3 -39.43 25.55 7.13
C LYS A 3 -39.65 24.11 6.64
N ARG A 4 -40.37 23.90 5.51
CA ARG A 4 -40.61 22.56 4.92
C ARG A 4 -39.30 21.92 4.45
N PHE A 5 -38.43 22.70 3.82
CA PHE A 5 -37.11 22.26 3.38
C PHE A 5 -36.21 21.80 4.53
N LYS A 6 -36.28 22.48 5.69
CA LYS A 6 -35.55 22.08 6.92
C LYS A 6 -36.04 20.74 7.48
N TYR A 7 -37.35 20.47 7.47
CA TYR A 7 -37.89 19.20 7.98
C TYR A 7 -37.66 18.03 7.02
N GLU A 8 -37.67 18.27 5.71
CA GLU A 8 -37.33 17.24 4.72
C GLU A 8 -35.85 16.84 4.77
N LEU A 9 -34.93 17.80 4.96
CA LEU A 9 -33.50 17.52 5.15
C LEU A 9 -33.20 16.72 6.43
N ILE A 10 -34.03 16.85 7.46
CA ILE A 10 -33.89 16.11 8.73
C ILE A 10 -34.57 14.72 8.65
N SER A 11 -35.47 14.50 7.68
CA SER A 11 -36.26 13.26 7.55
C SER A 11 -35.73 12.25 6.53
N TYR A 12 -34.82 12.65 5.63
CA TYR A 12 -34.02 11.63 4.91
C TYR A 12 -33.07 11.02 5.93
N GLY A 13 -33.22 9.73 6.22
CA GLY A 13 -32.22 9.03 7.04
C GLY A 13 -30.84 9.27 6.44
N SER A 14 -29.86 9.64 7.27
CA SER A 14 -28.48 9.96 6.83
C SER A 14 -27.95 8.92 5.84
N GLU A 15 -28.27 7.65 6.09
CA GLU A 15 -27.96 6.53 5.21
C GLU A 15 -28.51 6.66 3.78
N THR A 16 -29.75 7.09 3.60
CA THR A 16 -30.34 7.27 2.25
C THR A 16 -29.68 8.42 1.51
N ALA A 17 -29.37 9.51 2.22
CA ALA A 17 -28.66 10.65 1.65
C ALA A 17 -27.24 10.25 1.21
N PHE A 18 -26.52 9.51 2.06
CA PHE A 18 -25.20 8.96 1.76
C PHE A 18 -25.21 7.99 0.58
N ASN A 19 -26.16 7.05 0.54
CA ASN A 19 -26.30 6.13 -0.58
C ASN A 19 -26.58 6.85 -1.90
N ASN A 20 -27.42 7.90 -1.88
CA ASN A 20 -27.69 8.72 -3.06
C ASN A 20 -26.48 9.54 -3.50
N LEU A 21 -25.68 10.04 -2.56
CA LEU A 21 -24.46 10.78 -2.86
C LEU A 21 -23.45 9.91 -3.63
N VAL A 22 -23.17 8.71 -3.14
CA VAL A 22 -22.24 7.76 -3.80
C VAL A 22 -22.76 7.34 -5.16
N LYS A 23 -24.07 7.03 -5.27
CA LYS A 23 -24.70 6.65 -6.55
C LYS A 23 -24.61 7.76 -7.61
N ARG A 24 -24.67 9.03 -7.20
CA ARG A 24 -24.65 10.17 -8.13
C ARG A 24 -23.23 10.58 -8.53
N THR A 25 -22.26 10.45 -7.62
CA THR A 25 -20.87 10.80 -7.94
C THR A 25 -20.17 9.70 -8.72
N GLY A 26 -20.52 8.42 -8.47
CA GLY A 26 -19.86 7.28 -9.11
C GLY A 26 -18.37 7.17 -8.81
N SER A 27 -17.86 7.92 -7.83
CA SER A 27 -16.44 7.97 -7.48
C SER A 27 -16.17 7.10 -6.26
N GLU A 28 -15.23 6.17 -6.39
CA GLU A 28 -14.80 5.28 -5.31
C GLU A 28 -14.32 6.06 -4.07
N SER A 29 -13.54 7.12 -4.29
CA SER A 29 -13.06 7.99 -3.21
C SER A 29 -14.18 8.65 -2.39
N VAL A 30 -15.28 9.02 -3.05
CA VAL A 30 -16.46 9.57 -2.37
C VAL A 30 -17.19 8.47 -1.60
N GLY A 31 -17.26 7.25 -2.17
CA GLY A 31 -17.76 6.06 -1.48
C GLY A 31 -17.01 5.77 -0.19
N THR A 32 -15.67 5.82 -0.23
CA THR A 32 -14.81 5.66 0.94
C THR A 32 -15.12 6.69 2.01
N ILE A 33 -15.12 7.99 1.67
CA ILE A 33 -15.41 9.08 2.62
C ILE A 33 -16.79 8.90 3.26
N VAL A 34 -17.81 8.58 2.45
CA VAL A 34 -19.17 8.35 2.94
C VAL A 34 -19.25 7.15 3.89
N GLY A 35 -18.54 6.05 3.59
CA GLY A 35 -18.45 4.89 4.47
C GLY A 35 -17.89 5.24 5.85
N TYR A 36 -16.84 6.07 5.89
CA TYR A 36 -16.27 6.58 7.14
C TYR A 36 -17.23 7.55 7.87
N MET A 37 -18.04 8.34 7.15
CA MET A 37 -19.07 9.16 7.78
C MET A 37 -20.19 8.32 8.41
N LYS A 38 -20.65 7.26 7.73
CA LYS A 38 -21.60 6.29 8.31
C LYS A 38 -21.02 5.63 9.55
N LEU A 39 -19.75 5.21 9.49
CA LEU A 39 -19.06 4.61 10.63
C LEU A 39 -18.99 5.58 11.82
N SER A 40 -18.73 6.87 11.57
CA SER A 40 -18.74 7.92 12.60
C SER A 40 -20.12 8.07 13.27
N GLU A 41 -21.20 7.99 12.49
CA GLU A 41 -22.57 8.02 13.02
C GLU A 41 -22.92 6.76 13.82
N GLU A 42 -22.54 5.56 13.33
CA GLU A 42 -22.85 4.28 13.98
C GLU A 42 -22.05 4.05 15.27
N THR A 43 -20.77 4.44 15.27
CA THR A 43 -19.87 4.24 16.42
C THR A 43 -19.87 5.41 17.41
N GLY A 44 -20.44 6.56 17.01
CA GLY A 44 -20.39 7.80 17.79
C GLY A 44 -18.99 8.42 17.90
N ILE A 45 -17.98 7.85 17.22
CA ILE A 45 -16.63 8.40 17.16
C ILE A 45 -16.67 9.68 16.34
N GLY A 46 -16.10 10.76 16.85
CA GLY A 46 -16.06 12.04 16.15
C GLY A 46 -15.40 11.93 14.78
N VAL A 47 -15.97 12.61 13.79
CA VAL A 47 -15.53 12.56 12.38
C VAL A 47 -14.04 12.89 12.22
N LYS A 48 -13.49 13.75 13.10
CA LYS A 48 -12.07 14.09 13.15
C LYS A 48 -11.17 12.84 13.26
N THR A 49 -11.40 12.00 14.26
CA THR A 49 -10.57 10.81 14.52
C THR A 49 -10.64 9.82 13.37
N ILE A 50 -11.83 9.65 12.79
CA ILE A 50 -12.05 8.80 11.62
C ILE A 50 -11.25 9.31 10.41
N PHE A 51 -11.29 10.62 10.12
CA PHE A 51 -10.53 11.21 9.02
C PHE A 51 -9.02 11.19 9.26
N GLU A 52 -8.57 11.33 10.52
CA GLU A 52 -7.16 11.17 10.89
C GLU A 52 -6.68 9.75 10.60
N ASN A 53 -7.47 8.73 10.97
CA ASN A 53 -7.16 7.33 10.67
C ASN A 53 -7.14 7.07 9.16
N LEU A 54 -8.14 7.57 8.42
CA LEU A 54 -8.16 7.47 6.96
C LEU A 54 -6.92 8.12 6.32
N ALA A 55 -6.52 9.30 6.77
CA ALA A 55 -5.33 9.97 6.26
C ALA A 55 -4.05 9.19 6.57
N GLN A 56 -3.98 8.54 7.74
CA GLN A 56 -2.86 7.65 8.08
C GLN A 56 -2.84 6.41 7.20
N GLU A 57 -3.98 5.77 6.95
CA GLU A 57 -4.10 4.61 6.06
C GLU A 57 -3.67 4.95 4.63
N ILE A 58 -4.09 6.09 4.09
CA ILE A 58 -3.68 6.56 2.76
C ILE A 58 -2.16 6.74 2.68
N ARG A 59 -1.56 7.39 3.69
CA ARG A 59 -0.10 7.59 3.73
C ARG A 59 0.63 6.25 3.85
N ALA A 60 0.14 5.34 4.70
CA ALA A 60 0.74 4.03 4.87
C ALA A 60 0.71 3.21 3.57
N ALA A 61 -0.41 3.25 2.84
CA ALA A 61 -0.53 2.60 1.54
C ALA A 61 0.46 3.16 0.50
N GLN A 62 0.61 4.48 0.45
CA GLN A 62 1.57 5.15 -0.43
C GLN A 62 3.02 4.77 -0.07
N THR A 63 3.38 4.80 1.21
CA THR A 63 4.71 4.42 1.68
C THR A 63 5.01 2.96 1.36
N LEU A 64 4.05 2.05 1.55
CA LEU A 64 4.20 0.63 1.22
C LEU A 64 4.46 0.43 -0.29
N GLU A 65 3.82 1.20 -1.17
CA GLU A 65 4.08 1.14 -2.60
C GLU A 65 5.51 1.59 -2.93
N VAL A 66 5.97 2.66 -2.28
CA VAL A 66 7.36 3.15 -2.42
C VAL A 66 8.36 2.11 -1.91
N GLU A 67 8.09 1.50 -0.75
CA GLU A 67 8.91 0.43 -0.19
C GLU A 67 8.98 -0.79 -1.10
N LYS A 68 7.86 -1.20 -1.71
CA LYS A 68 7.84 -2.28 -2.70
C LYS A 68 8.75 -1.96 -3.88
N ARG A 69 8.68 -0.75 -4.43
CA ARG A 69 9.56 -0.30 -5.53
C ARG A 69 11.03 -0.31 -5.10
N ALA A 70 11.35 0.15 -3.89
CA ALA A 70 12.71 0.11 -3.34
C ALA A 70 13.22 -1.33 -3.13
N ALA A 71 12.38 -2.23 -2.63
CA ALA A 71 12.73 -3.63 -2.43
C ALA A 71 13.04 -4.36 -3.75
N THR A 72 12.31 -4.05 -4.83
CA THR A 72 12.62 -4.61 -6.16
C THR A 72 13.99 -4.17 -6.70
N MET A 73 14.44 -2.97 -6.34
CA MET A 73 15.79 -2.49 -6.68
C MET A 73 16.88 -3.30 -5.95
N ASN A 74 16.67 -3.63 -4.67
CA ASN A 74 17.61 -4.42 -3.88
C ASN A 74 17.70 -5.89 -4.34
N ILE A 75 16.57 -6.50 -4.68
CA ILE A 75 16.54 -7.88 -5.21
C ILE A 75 17.35 -8.02 -6.50
N SER A 76 17.23 -7.04 -7.40
CA SER A 76 17.99 -7.02 -8.65
C SER A 76 19.50 -6.91 -8.41
N LEU A 77 19.91 -6.15 -7.39
CA LEU A 77 21.31 -6.01 -6.99
C LEU A 77 21.88 -7.32 -6.43
N THR A 78 21.12 -8.00 -5.57
CA THR A 78 21.52 -9.29 -4.99
C THR A 78 21.65 -10.35 -6.08
N PHE A 79 20.71 -10.43 -7.02
CA PHE A 79 20.77 -11.36 -8.15
C PHE A 79 22.00 -11.12 -9.06
N THR A 80 22.32 -9.85 -9.34
CA THR A 80 23.52 -9.48 -10.09
C THR A 80 24.78 -9.98 -9.37
N MET A 81 24.89 -9.75 -8.07
CA MET A 81 26.03 -10.19 -7.26
C MET A 81 26.25 -11.71 -7.34
N PHE A 82 25.18 -12.50 -7.27
CA PHE A 82 25.26 -13.97 -7.38
C PHE A 82 25.79 -14.44 -8.74
N ILE A 83 25.32 -13.86 -9.84
CA ILE A 83 25.76 -14.20 -11.20
C ILE A 83 27.24 -13.89 -11.42
N PHE A 84 27.80 -12.87 -10.78
CA PHE A 84 29.22 -12.54 -10.92
C PHE A 84 30.12 -13.32 -9.95
N ILE A 85 29.71 -13.47 -8.68
CA ILE A 85 30.57 -14.08 -7.65
C ILE A 85 30.65 -15.61 -7.80
N LEU A 86 29.53 -16.30 -8.01
CA LEU A 86 29.53 -17.76 -8.04
C LEU A 86 30.38 -18.35 -9.18
N PRO A 87 30.27 -17.89 -10.44
CA PRO A 87 31.12 -18.38 -11.53
C PRO A 87 32.60 -18.02 -11.32
N ALA A 88 32.89 -16.86 -10.73
CA ALA A 88 34.26 -16.45 -10.44
C ALA A 88 34.94 -17.39 -9.43
N ILE A 89 34.22 -17.81 -8.38
CA ILE A 89 34.73 -18.79 -7.40
C ILE A 89 34.94 -20.16 -8.06
N ILE A 90 34.00 -20.62 -8.88
CA ILE A 90 34.11 -21.91 -9.59
C ILE A 90 35.32 -21.88 -10.54
N ALA A 91 35.47 -20.80 -11.32
CA ALA A 91 36.59 -20.63 -12.23
C ALA A 91 37.93 -20.58 -11.49
N MET A 92 37.99 -19.89 -10.33
CA MET A 92 39.18 -19.82 -9.48
C MET A 92 39.59 -21.22 -8.98
N ILE A 93 38.64 -22.00 -8.46
CA ILE A 93 38.91 -23.36 -7.96
C ILE A 93 39.30 -24.29 -9.13
N ALA A 94 38.56 -24.26 -10.23
CA ALA A 94 38.85 -25.10 -11.40
C ALA A 94 40.23 -24.80 -11.99
N PHE A 95 40.61 -23.53 -12.08
CA PHE A 95 41.93 -23.11 -12.55
C PHE A 95 43.05 -23.53 -11.58
N ALA A 96 42.84 -23.41 -10.27
CA ALA A 96 43.80 -23.85 -9.26
C ALA A 96 44.02 -25.38 -9.27
N VAL A 97 42.96 -26.16 -9.51
CA VAL A 97 43.06 -27.62 -9.66
C VAL A 97 43.74 -27.99 -10.98
N ALA A 98 43.39 -27.33 -12.09
CA ALA A 98 43.96 -27.60 -13.41
C ALA A 98 45.45 -27.23 -13.54
N SER A 99 45.91 -26.23 -12.78
CA SER A 99 47.32 -25.80 -12.77
C SER A 99 48.24 -26.73 -11.95
N GLY A 100 47.71 -27.75 -11.28
CA GLY A 100 48.51 -28.76 -10.56
C GLY A 100 49.25 -28.22 -9.33
N GLU A 101 49.06 -26.95 -8.98
CA GLU A 101 49.69 -26.27 -7.84
C GLU A 101 49.27 -26.91 -6.50
N LEU A 102 48.08 -27.51 -6.43
CA LEU A 102 47.61 -28.26 -5.25
C LEU A 102 48.34 -29.59 -5.03
N MET A 103 48.97 -30.18 -6.06
CA MET A 103 49.78 -31.40 -5.93
C MET A 103 51.26 -31.10 -5.64
N LYS A 104 51.68 -29.83 -5.73
CA LYS A 104 53.04 -29.41 -5.33
C LYS A 104 53.14 -29.05 -3.84
N ILE A 105 52.01 -28.88 -3.16
CA ILE A 105 51.93 -28.48 -1.75
C ILE A 105 51.65 -29.68 -0.81
N VAL A 106 51.38 -30.87 -1.36
CA VAL A 106 51.32 -32.16 -0.63
C VAL A 106 52.50 -33.02 -1.06
#